data_AF-A0A7C1PKT9-F1
#
_entry.id   AF-A0A7C1PKT9-F1
#
_cell.length_a   1.000
_cell.length_b   1.000
_cell.length_c   1.000
_cell.angle_alpha   90.00
_cell.angle_beta   90.00
_cell.angle_gamma   90.00
#
_symmetry.space_group_name_H-M   'P 1'
#
loop_
_entity.id
_entity.type
_entity.pdbx_description
1 polymer ?
#
loop_
_entity_poly.entity_id
_entity_poly.type
_entity_poly.pdbx_seq_one_letter_code
_entity_poly.pdbx_strand_id
1 'polypeptide(L)'
;MLEIDIAADTELGQRAQEAVKQYLRQHGEEWYRCSDDWPIARSQISGLRQIALNEPRQVAAFAEHQRQKAEAKHKTTKKEERQAELEAEIAFWELIKQLCDGKPPKVPWSLTQARDKALPAELQEERQPPGAKLTKEQQEARKQKQAQRESWLRQWESEHYPVFFQRFCAHYLYEMARRTRSEKGNEGD
;
A
#
# COMPACT_ATOMS: atom_id res chain seq x y z
N MET A 1 0.76 28.25 0.61
CA MET A 1 0.26 26.94 0.14
C MET A 1 1.38 25.88 0.17
N LEU A 2 2.19 25.87 1.25
CA LEU A 2 3.37 24.98 1.43
C LEU A 2 3.29 24.16 2.73
N GLU A 3 2.47 24.59 3.70
CA GLU A 3 2.37 23.92 5.02
C GLU A 3 1.49 22.66 4.99
N ILE A 4 0.54 22.57 4.05
CA ILE A 4 -0.33 21.39 3.92
C ILE A 4 0.43 20.21 3.31
N ASP A 5 1.32 20.46 2.34
CA ASP A 5 2.17 19.42 1.72
C ASP A 5 3.14 18.80 2.71
N ILE A 6 3.75 19.59 3.61
CA ILE A 6 4.70 19.07 4.61
C ILE A 6 3.98 18.18 5.64
N ALA A 7 2.77 18.56 6.08
CA ALA A 7 2.02 17.78 7.07
C ALA A 7 1.53 16.42 6.51
N ALA A 8 1.05 16.40 5.26
CA ALA A 8 0.66 15.18 4.55
C ALA A 8 1.87 14.26 4.28
N ASP A 9 3.02 14.83 3.92
CA ASP A 9 4.29 14.09 3.74
C ASP A 9 4.74 13.41 5.04
N THR A 10 4.49 14.06 6.18
CA THR A 10 4.91 13.53 7.50
C THR A 10 3.99 12.40 7.96
N GLU A 11 2.66 12.53 7.81
CA GLU A 11 1.73 11.46 8.20
C GLU A 11 1.89 10.23 7.31
N LEU A 12 1.89 10.39 5.98
CA LEU A 12 2.06 9.27 5.05
C LEU A 12 3.40 8.56 5.25
N GLY A 13 4.47 9.33 5.50
CA GLY A 13 5.78 8.77 5.84
C GLY A 13 5.76 7.93 7.12
N GLN A 14 5.11 8.42 8.18
CA GLN A 14 4.97 7.67 9.44
C GLN A 14 4.13 6.40 9.26
N ARG A 15 3.00 6.49 8.55
CA ARG A 15 2.14 5.34 8.25
C ARG A 15 2.87 4.27 7.45
N ALA A 16 3.65 4.68 6.45
CA ALA A 16 4.47 3.77 5.66
C ALA A 16 5.51 3.03 6.50
N GLN A 17 6.20 3.73 7.41
CA GLN A 17 7.17 3.11 8.31
C GLN A 17 6.50 2.16 9.30
N GLU A 18 5.39 2.58 9.91
CA GLU A 18 4.65 1.77 10.87
C GLU A 18 4.15 0.47 10.23
N ALA A 19 3.64 0.53 9.00
CA ALA A 19 3.21 -0.67 8.28
C ALA A 19 4.33 -1.69 8.08
N VAL A 20 5.53 -1.24 7.70
CA VAL A 20 6.71 -2.11 7.58
C VAL A 20 7.11 -2.69 8.94
N LYS A 21 7.14 -1.87 9.99
CA LYS A 21 7.50 -2.33 11.35
C LYS A 21 6.51 -3.37 11.88
N GLN A 22 5.22 -3.16 11.68
CA GLN A 22 4.18 -4.10 12.07
C GLN A 22 4.30 -5.43 11.32
N TYR A 23 4.51 -5.37 10.00
CA TYR A 23 4.77 -6.57 9.20
C TYR A 23 5.99 -7.35 9.73
N LEU A 24 7.12 -6.67 9.92
CA LEU A 24 8.36 -7.32 10.38
C LEU A 24 8.30 -7.78 11.83
N ARG A 25 7.36 -7.27 12.64
CA ARG A 25 7.11 -7.76 13.99
C ARG A 25 6.29 -9.06 13.98
N GLN A 26 5.40 -9.21 13.01
CA GLN A 26 4.48 -10.36 12.91
C GLN A 26 5.06 -11.51 12.07
N HIS A 27 5.81 -11.18 11.03
CA HIS A 27 6.29 -12.12 10.02
C HIS A 27 7.80 -12.03 9.79
N GLY A 28 8.49 -11.10 10.44
CA GLY A 28 9.93 -10.97 10.30
C GLY A 28 10.62 -11.98 11.21
N GLU A 29 11.34 -12.92 10.62
CA GLU A 29 12.15 -13.86 11.37
C GLU A 29 13.45 -13.20 11.89
N GLU A 30 13.95 -13.71 13.01
CA GLU A 30 15.21 -13.27 13.60
C GLU A 30 16.42 -13.72 12.76
N TRP A 31 16.29 -14.82 12.01
CA TRP A 31 17.36 -15.42 11.23
C TRP A 31 17.49 -14.86 9.80
N TYR A 32 16.90 -13.72 9.46
CA TYR A 32 17.13 -13.10 8.15
C TYR A 32 18.55 -12.50 8.05
N ARG A 33 19.52 -13.33 7.68
CA ARG A 33 20.97 -13.03 7.72
C ARG A 33 21.48 -12.44 6.42
N CYS A 34 20.94 -12.84 5.28
CA CYS A 34 21.30 -12.36 3.96
C CYS A 34 20.07 -11.88 3.18
N SER A 35 20.28 -11.28 2.00
CA SER A 35 19.18 -10.76 1.18
C SER A 35 18.19 -11.83 0.72
N ASP A 36 18.65 -13.08 0.67
CA ASP A 36 17.91 -14.19 0.09
C ASP A 36 16.99 -14.85 1.12
N ASP A 37 17.21 -14.59 2.41
CA ASP A 37 16.37 -15.06 3.52
C ASP A 37 15.07 -14.26 3.63
N TRP A 38 15.01 -13.07 3.01
CA TRP A 38 13.85 -12.19 3.11
C TRP A 38 12.70 -12.71 2.24
N PRO A 39 11.46 -12.70 2.76
CA PRO A 39 10.30 -13.23 2.05
C PRO A 39 10.00 -12.44 0.77
N ILE A 40 10.46 -11.18 0.70
CA ILE A 40 10.31 -10.33 -0.48
C ILE A 40 11.69 -9.88 -0.95
N ALA A 41 12.01 -10.27 -2.17
CA ALA A 41 13.27 -9.91 -2.80
C ALA A 41 13.33 -8.40 -3.12
N ARG A 42 14.56 -7.85 -3.16
CA ARG A 42 14.80 -6.43 -3.55
C ARG A 42 14.19 -6.08 -4.91
N SER A 43 14.19 -7.01 -5.86
CA SER A 43 13.59 -6.83 -7.18
C SER A 43 12.07 -6.67 -7.11
N GLN A 44 11.38 -7.41 -6.25
CA GLN A 44 9.95 -7.27 -6.01
C GLN A 44 9.62 -5.92 -5.36
N ILE A 45 10.44 -5.47 -4.40
CA ILE A 45 10.29 -4.13 -3.80
C ILE A 45 10.51 -3.02 -4.84
N SER A 46 11.51 -3.17 -5.72
CA SER A 46 11.72 -2.23 -6.83
C SER A 46 10.54 -2.22 -7.80
N GLY A 47 9.97 -3.39 -8.12
CA GLY A 47 8.77 -3.49 -8.96
C GLY A 47 7.55 -2.81 -8.35
N LEU A 48 7.31 -3.00 -7.05
CA LEU A 48 6.25 -2.31 -6.32
C LEU A 48 6.43 -0.78 -6.40
N ARG A 49 7.64 -0.27 -6.17
CA ARG A 49 7.94 1.16 -6.26
C ARG A 49 7.69 1.70 -7.68
N GLN A 50 8.09 0.97 -8.71
CA GLN A 50 7.88 1.38 -10.11
C GLN A 50 6.40 1.45 -10.46
N ILE A 51 5.61 0.46 -10.05
CA ILE A 51 4.15 0.46 -10.29
C ILE A 51 3.49 1.60 -9.52
N ALA A 52 3.88 1.84 -8.27
CA ALA A 52 3.35 2.97 -7.51
C ALA A 52 3.65 4.32 -8.15
N LEU A 53 4.81 4.47 -8.81
CA LEU A 53 5.22 5.71 -9.48
C LEU A 53 4.50 5.90 -10.83
N ASN A 54 4.42 4.85 -11.65
CA ASN A 54 3.95 4.95 -13.03
C ASN A 54 2.44 4.68 -13.15
N GLU A 55 1.91 3.78 -12.33
CA GLU A 55 0.54 3.29 -12.40
C GLU A 55 -0.07 3.10 -10.98
N PRO A 56 -0.23 4.17 -10.17
CA PRO A 56 -0.73 4.12 -8.79
C PRO A 56 -1.96 3.22 -8.56
N ARG A 57 -2.93 3.28 -9.49
CA ARG A 57 -4.19 2.51 -9.42
C ARG A 57 -3.99 1.00 -9.59
N GLN A 58 -2.88 0.59 -10.18
CA GLN A 58 -2.56 -0.82 -10.40
C GLN A 58 -1.83 -1.45 -9.21
N VAL A 59 -1.43 -0.68 -8.19
CA VAL A 59 -0.68 -1.23 -7.03
C VAL A 59 -1.48 -2.33 -6.33
N ALA A 60 -2.78 -2.13 -6.08
CA ALA A 60 -3.63 -3.14 -5.45
C ALA A 60 -3.78 -4.40 -6.31
N ALA A 61 -3.96 -4.24 -7.63
CA ALA A 61 -4.07 -5.35 -8.57
C ALA A 61 -2.76 -6.13 -8.70
N PHE A 62 -1.63 -5.42 -8.71
CA PHE A 62 -0.30 -6.01 -8.70
C PHE A 62 -0.06 -6.82 -7.42
N ALA A 63 -0.38 -6.26 -6.26
CA ALA A 63 -0.26 -6.95 -4.99
C ALA A 63 -1.12 -8.21 -4.95
N GLU A 64 -2.38 -8.14 -5.40
CA GLU A 64 -3.26 -9.29 -5.50
C GLU A 64 -2.68 -10.38 -6.43
N HIS A 65 -2.11 -9.99 -7.57
CA HIS A 65 -1.48 -10.93 -8.49
C HIS A 65 -0.27 -11.65 -7.86
N GLN A 66 0.60 -10.91 -7.16
CA GLN A 66 1.74 -11.52 -6.46
C GLN A 66 1.27 -12.45 -5.33
N ARG A 67 0.25 -12.03 -4.57
CA ARG A 67 -0.40 -12.84 -3.52
C ARG A 67 -0.90 -14.16 -4.08
N GLN A 68 -1.69 -14.13 -5.15
CA GLN A 68 -2.23 -15.34 -5.80
C GLN A 68 -1.12 -16.28 -6.32
N LYS A 69 -0.04 -15.72 -6.86
CA LYS A 69 1.12 -16.49 -7.30
C LYS A 69 1.82 -17.19 -6.12
N ALA A 70 1.96 -16.51 -4.98
CA ALA A 70 2.52 -17.10 -3.77
C ALA A 70 1.58 -18.17 -3.18
N GLU A 71 0.27 -17.93 -3.13
CA GLU A 71 -0.73 -18.92 -2.71
C GLU A 71 -0.72 -20.19 -3.57
N ALA A 72 -0.59 -20.05 -4.89
CA ALA A 72 -0.50 -21.20 -5.80
C ALA A 72 0.76 -22.05 -5.53
N LYS A 73 1.90 -21.40 -5.24
CA LYS A 73 3.13 -22.09 -4.83
C LYS A 73 2.96 -22.74 -3.45
N HIS A 74 2.28 -22.08 -2.51
CA HIS A 74 2.05 -22.57 -1.16
C HIS A 74 1.26 -23.89 -1.17
N LYS A 75 0.23 -23.98 -2.01
CA LYS A 75 -0.58 -25.20 -2.18
C LYS A 75 0.18 -26.39 -2.75
N THR A 76 1.28 -26.15 -3.45
CA THR A 76 2.02 -27.19 -4.19
C THR A 76 3.33 -27.60 -3.52
N THR A 77 3.89 -26.75 -2.66
CA THR A 77 5.11 -27.08 -1.91
C THR A 77 4.82 -28.02 -0.73
N LYS A 78 5.74 -28.96 -0.49
CA LYS A 78 5.73 -29.89 0.66
C LYS A 78 6.85 -29.62 1.65
N LYS A 79 7.70 -28.62 1.38
CA LYS A 79 8.83 -28.26 2.24
C LYS A 79 8.35 -27.24 3.27
N GLU A 80 8.43 -27.56 4.56
CA GLU A 80 7.92 -26.73 5.66
C GLU A 80 8.60 -25.35 5.72
N GLU A 81 9.93 -25.29 5.60
CA GLU A 81 10.68 -24.01 5.55
C GLU A 81 10.16 -23.10 4.43
N ARG A 82 9.90 -23.69 3.24
CA ARG A 82 9.37 -22.95 2.10
C ARG A 82 7.90 -22.54 2.29
N GLN A 83 7.14 -23.25 3.12
CA GLN A 83 5.77 -22.86 3.44
C GLN A 83 5.77 -21.60 4.29
N ALA A 84 6.59 -21.54 5.34
CA ALA A 84 6.71 -20.35 6.19
C ALA A 84 7.15 -19.10 5.38
N GLU A 85 8.13 -19.24 4.49
CA GLU A 85 8.54 -18.15 3.58
C GLU A 85 7.38 -17.66 2.70
N LEU A 86 6.59 -18.59 2.16
CA LEU A 86 5.45 -18.27 1.30
C LEU A 86 4.30 -17.65 2.10
N GLU A 87 4.06 -18.06 3.34
CA GLU A 87 3.09 -17.42 4.23
C GLU A 87 3.48 -15.97 4.52
N ALA A 88 4.76 -15.70 4.80
CA ALA A 88 5.28 -14.35 4.97
C ALA A 88 5.17 -13.53 3.68
N GLU A 89 5.43 -14.14 2.50
CA GLU A 89 5.25 -13.50 1.19
C GLU A 89 3.77 -13.15 0.93
N ILE A 90 2.84 -14.09 1.20
CA ILE A 90 1.40 -13.88 1.06
C ILE A 90 0.93 -12.75 1.98
N ALA A 91 1.36 -12.76 3.24
CA ALA A 91 1.02 -11.73 4.22
C ALA A 91 1.52 -10.34 3.82
N PHE A 92 2.71 -10.26 3.21
CA PHE A 92 3.22 -8.99 2.69
C PHE A 92 2.32 -8.43 1.59
N TRP A 93 1.97 -9.26 0.59
CA TRP A 93 1.14 -8.78 -0.53
C TRP A 93 -0.29 -8.45 -0.09
N GLU A 94 -0.83 -9.20 0.88
CA GLU A 94 -2.10 -8.86 1.53
C GLU A 94 -2.01 -7.50 2.24
N LEU A 95 -0.92 -7.22 2.95
CA LEU A 95 -0.69 -5.90 3.56
C LEU A 95 -0.67 -4.79 2.50
N ILE A 96 0.07 -4.95 1.40
CA ILE A 96 0.12 -3.92 0.33
C ILE A 96 -1.29 -3.60 -0.20
N LYS A 97 -2.10 -4.63 -0.42
CA LYS A 97 -3.50 -4.47 -0.84
C LYS A 97 -4.30 -3.71 0.21
N GLN A 98 -4.24 -4.14 1.47
CA GLN A 98 -4.94 -3.50 2.58
C GLN A 98 -4.52 -2.02 2.77
N LEU A 99 -3.26 -1.69 2.56
CA LEU A 99 -2.78 -0.30 2.58
C LEU A 99 -3.36 0.53 1.44
N CYS A 100 -3.74 -0.07 0.31
CA CYS A 100 -4.40 0.63 -0.80
C CYS A 100 -5.90 0.82 -0.55
N ASP A 101 -6.64 -0.27 -0.32
CA ASP A 101 -8.11 -0.30 -0.38
C ASP A 101 -8.79 -0.85 0.89
N GLY A 102 -8.03 -1.15 1.93
CA GLY A 102 -8.52 -1.67 3.20
C GLY A 102 -9.53 -0.73 3.86
N LYS A 103 -10.55 -1.31 4.50
CA LYS A 103 -11.63 -0.58 5.19
C LYS A 103 -11.88 -1.11 6.60
N PRO A 104 -12.40 -0.27 7.52
CA PRO A 104 -12.85 -0.72 8.82
C PRO A 104 -13.99 -1.76 8.70
N PRO A 105 -14.13 -2.66 9.69
CA PRO A 105 -13.32 -2.78 10.91
C PRO A 105 -12.01 -3.55 10.70
N LYS A 106 -11.77 -4.11 9.51
CA LYS A 106 -10.66 -5.03 9.24
C LYS A 106 -9.29 -4.34 9.21
N VAL A 107 -9.24 -3.12 8.67
CA VAL A 107 -7.98 -2.37 8.51
C VAL A 107 -8.14 -0.98 9.15
N PRO A 108 -7.28 -0.61 10.12
CA PRO A 108 -7.41 0.66 10.84
C PRO A 108 -7.08 1.90 9.98
N TRP A 109 -6.36 1.71 8.87
CA TRP A 109 -5.95 2.80 7.98
C TRP A 109 -5.62 2.30 6.56
N SER A 110 -5.93 3.09 5.53
CA SER A 110 -5.50 2.87 4.14
C SER A 110 -5.43 4.19 3.36
N LEU A 111 -4.77 4.16 2.20
CA LEU A 111 -4.71 5.28 1.25
C LEU A 111 -6.10 5.68 0.76
N THR A 112 -6.99 4.72 0.49
CA THR A 112 -8.39 5.00 0.17
C THR A 112 -9.09 5.76 1.29
N GLN A 113 -8.87 5.39 2.56
CA GLN A 113 -9.46 6.10 3.69
C GLN A 113 -8.88 7.52 3.83
N ALA A 114 -7.57 7.71 3.61
CA ALA A 114 -6.94 9.02 3.64
C ALA A 114 -7.48 9.93 2.52
N ARG A 115 -7.58 9.41 1.30
CA ARG A 115 -8.18 10.08 0.14
C ARG A 115 -9.62 10.50 0.40
N ASP A 116 -10.45 9.59 0.90
CA ASP A 116 -11.87 9.85 1.14
C ASP A 116 -12.07 10.92 2.23
N LYS A 117 -11.16 11.02 3.21
CA LYS A 117 -11.13 12.10 4.22
C LYS A 117 -10.67 13.44 3.66
N ALA A 118 -9.78 13.44 2.67
CA ALA A 118 -9.28 14.64 2.02
C ALA A 118 -10.20 15.17 0.92
N LEU A 119 -11.26 14.42 0.55
CA LEU A 119 -12.18 14.81 -0.51
C LEU A 119 -12.90 16.13 -0.16
N PRO A 120 -12.79 17.18 -1.00
CA PRO A 120 -13.45 18.45 -0.79
C PRO A 120 -14.96 18.28 -0.62
N ALA A 121 -15.56 19.05 0.29
CA ALA A 121 -16.99 18.97 0.61
C ALA A 121 -17.86 19.21 -0.63
N GLU A 122 -17.41 20.08 -1.54
CA GLU A 122 -18.07 20.42 -2.80
C GLU A 122 -18.17 19.21 -3.74
N LEU A 123 -17.23 18.27 -3.64
CA LEU A 123 -17.16 17.05 -4.45
C LEU A 123 -17.82 15.84 -3.77
N GLN A 124 -18.31 15.99 -2.53
CA GLN A 124 -19.06 14.91 -1.86
C GLN A 124 -20.42 14.70 -2.53
N GLU A 125 -20.78 13.44 -2.71
CA GLU A 125 -22.07 13.07 -3.30
C GLU A 125 -23.21 13.35 -2.33
N GLU A 126 -24.16 14.16 -2.77
CA GLU A 126 -25.42 14.34 -2.06
C GLU A 126 -26.29 13.10 -2.26
N ARG A 127 -26.60 12.41 -1.16
CA ARG A 127 -27.55 11.31 -1.15
C ARG A 127 -28.93 11.85 -1.51
N GLN A 128 -29.47 11.38 -2.63
CA GLN A 128 -30.85 11.70 -2.98
C GLN A 128 -31.82 10.73 -2.32
N PRO A 129 -33.01 11.21 -1.95
CA PRO A 129 -34.08 10.33 -1.52
C PRO A 129 -34.43 9.36 -2.65
N PRO A 130 -34.70 8.08 -2.32
CA PRO A 130 -35.10 7.09 -3.32
C PRO A 130 -36.37 7.56 -4.05
N GLY A 131 -36.37 7.47 -5.39
CA GLY A 131 -37.49 7.88 -6.23
C GLY A 131 -37.48 9.34 -6.72
N ALA A 132 -36.45 10.12 -6.39
CA ALA A 132 -36.30 11.49 -6.91
C ALA A 132 -36.17 11.49 -8.45
N LYS A 133 -37.10 12.15 -9.15
CA LYS A 133 -36.99 12.40 -10.59
C LYS A 133 -36.12 13.64 -10.81
N LEU A 134 -34.96 13.43 -11.41
CA LEU A 134 -34.03 14.52 -11.74
C LEU A 134 -34.47 15.24 -13.00
N THR A 135 -34.39 16.57 -12.99
CA THR A 135 -34.44 17.35 -14.22
C THR A 135 -33.19 17.08 -15.07
N LYS A 136 -33.25 17.36 -16.38
CA LYS A 136 -32.08 17.21 -17.26
C LYS A 136 -30.88 18.04 -16.77
N GLU A 137 -31.13 19.24 -16.27
CA GLU A 137 -30.11 20.10 -15.68
C GLU A 137 -29.47 19.48 -14.44
N GLN A 138 -30.26 18.86 -13.55
CA GLN A 138 -29.75 18.15 -12.38
C GLN A 138 -28.95 16.90 -12.76
N GLN A 139 -29.34 16.19 -13.83
CA GLN A 139 -28.57 15.06 -14.36
C GLN A 139 -27.21 15.50 -14.90
N GLU A 140 -27.18 16.58 -15.69
CA GLU A 140 -25.95 17.11 -16.26
C GLU A 140 -25.01 17.65 -15.17
N ALA A 141 -25.54 18.42 -14.20
CA ALA A 141 -24.77 18.90 -13.05
C ALA A 141 -24.16 17.74 -12.24
N ARG A 142 -24.91 16.63 -12.06
CA ARG A 142 -24.38 15.42 -11.41
C ARG A 142 -23.26 14.78 -12.21
N LYS A 143 -23.43 14.64 -13.52
CA LYS A 143 -22.41 14.07 -14.40
C LYS A 143 -21.12 14.90 -14.34
N GLN A 144 -21.23 16.22 -14.37
CA GLN A 144 -20.09 17.13 -14.24
C GLN A 144 -19.41 17.00 -12.87
N LYS A 145 -20.18 16.99 -11.78
CA LYS A 145 -19.65 16.80 -10.41
C LYS A 145 -18.96 15.44 -10.25
N GLN A 146 -19.52 14.37 -10.83
CA GLN A 146 -18.91 13.05 -10.81
C GLN A 146 -17.59 13.01 -11.61
N ALA A 147 -17.54 13.67 -12.77
CA ALA A 147 -16.31 13.79 -13.56
C ALA A 147 -15.23 14.60 -12.83
N GLN A 148 -15.61 15.72 -12.19
CA GLN A 148 -14.71 16.52 -11.35
C GLN A 148 -14.17 15.71 -10.17
N ARG A 149 -15.05 14.97 -9.49
CA ARG A 149 -14.67 14.05 -8.42
C ARG A 149 -13.69 13.00 -8.93
N GLU A 150 -13.96 12.35 -10.05
CA GLU A 150 -13.06 11.35 -10.61
C GLU A 150 -11.70 11.95 -10.97
N SER A 151 -11.67 13.14 -11.56
CA SER A 151 -10.44 13.87 -11.85
C SER A 151 -9.64 14.17 -10.59
N TRP A 152 -10.30 14.65 -9.53
CA TRP A 152 -9.67 14.90 -8.23
C TRP A 152 -9.10 13.62 -7.62
N LEU A 153 -9.85 12.52 -7.66
CA LEU A 153 -9.40 11.21 -7.17
C LEU A 153 -8.15 10.73 -7.92
N ARG A 154 -8.14 10.87 -9.25
CA ARG A 154 -6.98 10.53 -10.11
C ARG A 154 -5.74 11.33 -9.70
N GLN A 155 -5.91 12.64 -9.54
CA GLN A 155 -4.82 13.53 -9.15
C GLN A 155 -4.29 13.17 -7.76
N TRP A 156 -5.17 13.04 -6.77
CA TRP A 156 -4.79 12.68 -5.41
C TRP A 156 -3.98 11.37 -5.38
N GLU A 157 -4.46 10.34 -6.08
CA GLU A 157 -3.75 9.06 -6.17
C GLU A 157 -2.37 9.20 -6.84
N SER A 158 -2.27 9.99 -7.91
CA SER A 158 -0.98 10.23 -8.59
C SER A 158 0.04 10.99 -7.75
N GLU A 159 -0.41 11.80 -6.79
CA GLU A 159 0.47 12.58 -5.91
C GLU A 159 0.88 11.76 -4.68
N HIS A 160 -0.06 11.02 -4.07
CA HIS A 160 0.15 10.46 -2.73
C HIS A 160 0.61 9.00 -2.73
N TYR A 161 0.19 8.17 -3.70
CA TYR A 161 0.64 6.76 -3.76
C TYR A 161 2.15 6.64 -3.99
N PRO A 162 2.77 7.36 -4.95
CA PRO A 162 4.22 7.27 -5.16
C PRO A 162 5.00 7.64 -3.90
N VAL A 163 4.60 8.72 -3.23
CA VAL A 163 5.25 9.19 -2.00
C VAL A 163 5.16 8.14 -0.90
N PHE A 164 3.97 7.61 -0.65
CA PHE A 164 3.74 6.58 0.36
C PHE A 164 4.60 5.33 0.08
N PHE A 165 4.51 4.78 -1.14
CA PHE A 165 5.23 3.55 -1.47
C PHE A 165 6.74 3.76 -1.63
N GLN A 166 7.20 4.95 -1.99
CA GLN A 166 8.62 5.29 -1.93
C GLN A 166 9.15 5.19 -0.50
N ARG A 167 8.43 5.77 0.48
CA ARG A 167 8.81 5.70 1.90
C ARG A 167 8.71 4.27 2.44
N PHE A 168 7.64 3.55 2.10
CA PHE A 168 7.45 2.16 2.48
C PHE A 168 8.60 1.28 1.98
N CYS A 169 8.87 1.32 0.67
CA CYS A 169 9.92 0.53 0.04
C CYS A 169 11.30 0.89 0.57
N ALA A 170 11.59 2.19 0.76
CA ALA A 170 12.85 2.63 1.34
C ALA A 170 13.03 2.11 2.78
N HIS A 171 11.98 2.14 3.60
CA HIS A 171 12.07 1.65 4.98
C HIS A 171 12.21 0.12 5.04
N TYR A 172 11.50 -0.62 4.19
CA TYR A 172 11.67 -2.07 4.08
C TYR A 172 13.11 -2.45 3.70
N LEU A 173 13.68 -1.78 2.69
CA LEU A 173 15.07 -2.02 2.27
C LEU A 173 16.09 -1.58 3.34
N TYR A 174 15.78 -0.53 4.10
CA TYR A 174 16.60 -0.13 5.25
C TYR A 174 16.61 -1.22 6.32
N GLU A 175 15.45 -1.76 6.70
CA GLU A 175 15.36 -2.84 7.69
C GLU A 175 16.08 -4.11 7.20
N MET A 176 15.96 -4.42 5.91
CA MET A 176 16.73 -5.48 5.25
C MET A 176 18.22 -5.28 5.40
N ALA A 177 18.74 -4.11 5.01
CA ALA A 177 20.16 -3.82 5.13
C ALA A 177 20.64 -3.78 6.58
N ARG A 178 19.82 -3.29 7.52
CA ARG A 178 20.14 -3.17 8.93
C ARG A 178 20.34 -4.55 9.57
N ARG A 179 19.39 -5.48 9.41
CA ARG A 179 19.48 -6.82 10.00
C ARG A 179 20.61 -7.65 9.38
N THR A 180 20.79 -7.57 8.06
CA THR A 180 21.90 -8.23 7.34
C THR A 180 23.29 -7.69 7.73
N ARG A 181 23.41 -6.40 8.13
CA ARG A 181 24.70 -5.80 8.53
C ARG A 181 25.04 -6.01 10.00
N SER A 182 24.05 -6.07 10.90
CA SER A 182 24.28 -6.24 12.33
C SER A 182 25.03 -7.54 12.67
N GLU A 183 24.96 -8.59 11.84
CA GLU A 183 25.74 -9.82 12.06
C GLU A 183 27.20 -9.71 11.59
N LYS A 184 27.48 -9.01 10.48
CA LYS A 184 28.87 -8.84 9.99
C LYS A 184 29.78 -8.08 10.96
N GLY A 185 29.20 -7.31 11.89
CA GLY A 185 29.94 -6.64 12.96
C GLY A 185 30.20 -7.52 14.19
N ASN A 186 29.54 -8.68 14.32
CA ASN A 186 29.65 -9.58 15.47
C ASN A 186 30.54 -10.81 15.22
N GLU A 187 31.00 -11.02 13.98
CA GLU A 187 31.99 -12.06 13.62
C GLU A 187 33.44 -11.51 13.63
N GLY A 188 33.67 -10.33 14.21
CA GLY A 188 34.94 -9.61 14.15
C GLY A 188 35.43 -9.03 15.49
N ASP A 189 35.20 -9.74 16.60
CA ASP A 189 35.88 -9.53 17.90
C ASP A 189 36.36 -10.86 18.47
#